data_AF-A0A845G821-F1
#
_entry.id   AF-A0A845G821-F1
#
_cell.length_a   1.000
_cell.length_b   1.000
_cell.length_c   1.000
_cell.angle_alpha   90.00
_cell.angle_beta   90.00
_cell.angle_gamma   90.00
#
_symmetry.space_group_name_H-M   'P 1'
#
loop_
_entity.id
_entity.type
_entity.pdbx_description
1 polymer ?
#
loop_
_entity_poly.entity_id
_entity_poly.type
_entity_poly.pdbx_seq_one_letter_code
_entity_poly.pdbx_strand_id
1 'polypeptide(L)'
;MHRNLLVDTTKVLMAMMVVGIHSALFNDVSAPASHLLVEGAFRIAVPIFFVFNGYYLADGIQNQKNIYSLTRKILLLYVFWMLVYSPFYAYVAGEQPLVALRRLARTLLVGYFHLWYLIAMVYAMLLLRLMRNWSRSRLTLAALALFGAGTALQYLNYYGNLNLPVWLYRNGIFFGLPFMLAGYLIRTDKNRYPATQVGLALIVGLSMLLAESVLSNTYGRVGHGVDMYLSLIVTAPATAMLLLRFSNTTNSDHLSKLSGGVYFIHPLMMSLVFYFSKTAPPSWVLFLSTTLLCLVAFFPLYFLSKRRSFIL
;
A
#
# COMPACT_ATOMS: atom_id res chain seq x y z
N MET A 1 10.03 15.56 -17.70
CA MET A 1 9.82 15.53 -16.22
C MET A 1 10.94 14.74 -15.61
N HIS A 2 11.72 15.37 -14.74
CA HIS A 2 12.77 14.68 -14.00
C HIS A 2 12.14 13.93 -12.81
N ARG A 3 12.32 12.60 -12.74
CA ARG A 3 11.81 11.74 -11.66
C ARG A 3 12.73 11.81 -10.46
N ASN A 4 12.21 11.70 -9.24
CA ASN A 4 13.05 11.64 -8.04
C ASN A 4 13.61 10.21 -7.87
N LEU A 5 14.93 10.06 -8.00
CA LEU A 5 15.61 8.77 -7.94
C LEU A 5 15.42 8.08 -6.58
N LEU A 6 15.56 8.84 -5.49
CA LEU A 6 15.45 8.28 -4.14
C LEU A 6 14.02 7.79 -3.85
N VAL A 7 13.01 8.51 -4.32
CA VAL A 7 11.61 8.08 -4.23
C VAL A 7 11.41 6.78 -5.01
N ASP A 8 11.89 6.68 -6.24
CA ASP A 8 11.71 5.49 -7.06
C ASP A 8 12.49 4.28 -6.49
N THR A 9 13.70 4.47 -5.96
CA THR A 9 14.43 3.41 -5.23
C THR A 9 13.70 2.98 -3.96
N THR A 10 13.17 3.93 -3.19
CA THR A 10 12.41 3.61 -1.97
C THR A 10 11.15 2.83 -2.27
N LYS A 11 10.48 3.13 -3.39
CA LYS A 11 9.33 2.34 -3.85
C LYS A 11 9.70 0.89 -4.18
N VAL A 12 10.90 0.63 -4.69
CA VAL A 12 11.38 -0.76 -4.86
C VAL A 12 11.54 -1.42 -3.49
N LEU A 13 12.21 -0.76 -2.53
CA LEU A 13 12.37 -1.28 -1.17
C LEU A 13 11.00 -1.57 -0.50
N MET A 14 10.04 -0.66 -0.62
CA MET A 14 8.69 -0.86 -0.09
C MET A 14 7.94 -2.00 -0.79
N ALA A 15 8.12 -2.20 -2.09
CA ALA A 15 7.57 -3.36 -2.78
C ALA A 15 8.18 -4.66 -2.20
N MET A 16 9.48 -4.66 -1.87
CA MET A 16 10.11 -5.79 -1.17
C MET A 16 9.55 -6.00 0.23
N MET A 17 9.29 -4.92 1.00
CA MET A 17 8.62 -5.02 2.30
C MET A 17 7.24 -5.67 2.17
N VAL A 18 6.47 -5.34 1.12
CA VAL A 18 5.17 -5.98 0.83
C VAL A 18 5.32 -7.47 0.53
N VAL A 19 6.34 -7.88 -0.23
CA VAL A 19 6.67 -9.31 -0.42
C VAL A 19 6.98 -9.97 0.93
N GLY A 20 7.77 -9.31 1.77
CA GLY A 20 8.12 -9.77 3.11
C GLY A 20 6.91 -9.94 4.04
N ILE A 21 5.92 -9.05 3.93
CA ILE A 21 4.65 -9.19 4.65
C ILE A 21 3.94 -10.47 4.22
N HIS A 22 3.78 -10.67 2.92
CA HIS A 22 3.03 -11.82 2.40
C HIS A 22 3.76 -13.16 2.57
N SER A 23 5.09 -13.15 2.63
CA SER A 23 5.88 -14.35 2.92
C SER A 23 5.96 -14.68 4.41
N ALA A 24 5.44 -13.82 5.30
CA ALA A 24 5.64 -13.92 6.76
C ALA A 24 7.13 -14.04 7.12
N LEU A 25 7.96 -13.16 6.53
CA LEU A 25 9.42 -13.25 6.59
C LEU A 25 9.94 -13.46 8.04
N PHE A 26 10.78 -14.49 8.20
CA PHE A 26 11.41 -14.97 9.43
C PHE A 26 10.49 -15.61 10.48
N ASN A 27 9.23 -15.92 10.15
CA ASN A 27 8.31 -16.53 11.12
C ASN A 27 8.80 -17.91 11.60
N ASP A 28 9.44 -18.70 10.73
CA ASP A 28 10.05 -19.99 11.07
C ASP A 28 11.39 -19.88 11.81
N VAL A 29 12.02 -18.71 11.82
CA VAL A 29 13.31 -18.47 12.48
C VAL A 29 13.10 -17.87 13.87
N SER A 30 12.26 -16.84 13.97
CA SER A 30 11.92 -16.17 15.22
C SER A 30 10.60 -15.43 15.07
N ALA A 31 9.53 -15.98 15.67
CA ALA A 31 8.21 -15.37 15.64
C ALA A 31 8.19 -13.93 16.18
N PRO A 32 8.88 -13.58 17.30
CA PRO A 32 8.96 -12.19 17.75
C PRO A 32 9.66 -11.25 16.74
N ALA A 33 10.74 -11.71 16.10
CA ALA A 33 11.44 -10.93 15.10
C ALA A 33 10.59 -10.73 13.84
N SER A 34 9.90 -11.79 13.39
CA SER A 34 8.95 -11.72 12.29
C SER A 34 7.82 -10.75 12.60
N HIS A 35 7.25 -10.80 13.80
CA HIS A 35 6.19 -9.88 14.22
C HIS A 35 6.64 -8.42 14.17
N LEU A 36 7.77 -8.08 14.82
CA LEU A 36 8.33 -6.72 14.80
C LEU A 36 8.61 -6.22 13.38
N LEU A 37 9.04 -7.12 12.49
CA LEU A 37 9.39 -6.77 11.12
C LEU A 37 8.15 -6.66 10.22
N VAL A 38 7.36 -7.74 10.11
CA VAL A 38 6.21 -7.91 9.22
C VAL A 38 4.98 -7.18 9.72
N GLU A 39 4.62 -7.38 10.99
CA GLU A 39 3.47 -6.74 11.63
C GLU A 39 3.81 -5.35 12.19
N GLY A 40 5.09 -4.97 12.25
CA GLY A 40 5.54 -3.64 12.66
C GLY A 40 6.15 -2.85 11.50
N ALA A 41 7.47 -2.91 11.36
CA ALA A 41 8.24 -2.03 10.48
C ALA A 41 7.77 -2.01 9.01
N PHE A 42 7.40 -3.16 8.44
CA PHE A 42 6.97 -3.27 7.04
C PHE A 42 5.60 -2.64 6.78
N ARG A 43 4.78 -2.43 7.82
CA ARG A 43 3.46 -1.78 7.71
C ARG A 43 3.53 -0.32 7.26
N ILE A 44 4.71 0.29 7.26
CA ILE A 44 4.94 1.64 6.73
C ILE A 44 4.83 1.73 5.20
N ALA A 45 5.03 0.62 4.47
CA ALA A 45 5.19 0.61 3.02
C ALA A 45 3.97 1.17 2.27
N VAL A 46 2.77 0.63 2.52
CA VAL A 46 1.54 1.03 1.82
C VAL A 46 1.12 2.48 2.12
N PRO A 47 1.14 2.96 3.38
CA PRO A 47 0.95 4.38 3.69
C PRO A 47 1.86 5.31 2.90
N ILE A 48 3.16 5.04 2.81
CA ILE A 48 4.10 5.90 2.08
C ILE A 48 3.77 5.92 0.58
N PHE A 49 3.37 4.78 -0.02
CA PHE A 49 2.88 4.77 -1.40
C PHE A 49 1.73 5.77 -1.60
N PHE A 50 0.73 5.79 -0.71
CA PHE A 50 -0.36 6.76 -0.75
C PHE A 50 0.13 8.21 -0.56
N VAL A 51 1.06 8.47 0.37
CA VAL A 51 1.64 9.80 0.55
C VAL A 51 2.32 10.29 -0.73
N PHE A 52 3.13 9.46 -1.39
CA PHE A 52 3.74 9.83 -2.67
C PHE A 52 2.70 10.09 -3.75
N ASN A 53 1.64 9.27 -3.85
CA ASN A 53 0.59 9.50 -4.84
C ASN A 53 -0.13 10.82 -4.60
N GLY A 54 -0.47 11.15 -3.36
CA GLY A 54 -1.07 12.43 -2.98
C GLY A 54 -0.17 13.62 -3.31
N TYR A 55 1.14 13.48 -3.02
CA TYR A 55 2.14 14.51 -3.32
C TYR A 55 2.22 14.82 -4.81
N TYR A 56 2.36 13.81 -5.67
CA TYR A 56 2.44 14.02 -7.12
C TYR A 56 1.10 14.37 -7.77
N LEU A 57 -0.02 13.95 -7.18
CA LEU A 57 -1.36 14.31 -7.65
C LEU A 57 -1.61 15.82 -7.55
N ALA A 58 -1.06 16.49 -6.54
CA ALA A 58 -1.34 17.90 -6.25
C ALA A 58 -1.07 18.83 -7.45
N ASP A 59 -0.03 18.55 -8.26
CA ASP A 59 0.33 19.36 -9.43
C ASP A 59 -0.71 19.28 -10.55
N GLY A 60 -1.35 18.11 -10.70
CA GLY A 60 -2.32 17.82 -11.76
C GLY A 60 -3.78 17.96 -11.35
N ILE A 61 -4.05 18.14 -10.04
CA ILE A 61 -5.39 17.93 -9.49
C ILE A 61 -6.42 18.93 -9.97
N GLN A 62 -6.00 20.13 -10.39
CA GLN A 62 -6.92 21.18 -10.81
C GLN A 62 -7.55 20.88 -12.19
N ASN A 63 -6.84 20.14 -13.04
CA ASN A 63 -7.25 19.86 -14.41
C ASN A 63 -8.09 18.57 -14.46
N GLN A 64 -9.37 18.70 -14.84
CA GLN A 64 -10.29 17.56 -14.94
C GLN A 64 -9.85 16.51 -15.98
N LYS A 65 -9.26 16.94 -17.10
CA LYS A 65 -8.73 16.00 -18.12
C LYS A 65 -7.60 15.16 -17.56
N ASN A 66 -6.76 15.73 -16.70
CA ASN A 66 -5.66 15.00 -16.05
C ASN A 66 -6.21 13.95 -15.07
N ILE A 67 -7.22 14.30 -14.26
CA ILE A 67 -7.86 13.35 -13.34
C ILE A 67 -8.54 12.21 -14.10
N TYR A 68 -9.29 12.50 -15.16
CA TYR A 68 -9.93 11.47 -15.96
C TYR A 68 -8.91 10.52 -16.60
N SER A 69 -7.86 11.07 -17.23
CA SER A 69 -6.79 10.28 -17.85
C SER A 69 -6.06 9.39 -16.83
N LEU A 70 -5.73 9.93 -15.66
CA LEU A 70 -5.09 9.19 -14.58
C LEU A 70 -6.01 8.09 -14.02
N THR A 71 -7.28 8.42 -13.76
CA THR A 71 -8.30 7.44 -13.29
C THR A 71 -8.42 6.29 -14.28
N ARG A 72 -8.57 6.60 -15.58
CA ARG A 72 -8.65 5.59 -16.64
C ARG A 72 -7.41 4.70 -16.65
N LYS A 73 -6.21 5.30 -16.56
CA LYS A 73 -4.96 4.53 -16.53
C LYS A 73 -4.93 3.55 -15.35
N ILE A 74 -5.26 4.01 -14.15
CA ILE A 74 -5.26 3.18 -12.94
C ILE A 74 -6.33 2.08 -13.03
N LEU A 75 -7.52 2.39 -13.53
CA LEU A 75 -8.60 1.41 -13.70
C LEU A 75 -8.25 0.34 -14.74
N LEU A 76 -7.60 0.71 -15.87
CA LEU A 76 -7.13 -0.27 -16.85
C LEU A 76 -6.06 -1.20 -16.26
N LEU A 77 -5.13 -0.65 -15.48
CA LEU A 77 -4.13 -1.43 -14.74
C LEU A 77 -4.79 -2.37 -13.73
N TYR A 78 -5.78 -1.87 -12.97
CA TYR A 78 -6.54 -2.66 -12.03
C TYR A 78 -7.30 -3.80 -12.71
N VAL A 79 -8.06 -3.51 -13.77
CA VAL A 79 -8.82 -4.53 -14.53
C VAL A 79 -7.88 -5.57 -15.11
N PHE A 80 -6.74 -5.16 -15.69
CA PHE A 80 -5.75 -6.09 -16.21
C PHE A 80 -5.28 -7.08 -15.14
N TRP A 81 -4.85 -6.59 -13.98
CA TRP A 81 -4.37 -7.46 -12.91
C TRP A 81 -5.50 -8.27 -12.24
N MET A 82 -6.70 -7.72 -12.11
CA MET A 82 -7.87 -8.48 -11.67
C MET A 82 -8.14 -9.66 -12.61
N LEU A 83 -8.07 -9.47 -13.93
CA LEU A 83 -8.20 -10.55 -14.91
C LEU A 83 -7.10 -11.61 -14.76
N VAL A 84 -5.85 -11.20 -14.58
CA VAL A 84 -4.72 -12.12 -14.32
C VAL A 84 -4.97 -12.96 -13.07
N TYR A 85 -5.54 -12.37 -12.01
CA TYR A 85 -5.85 -13.08 -10.76
C TYR A 85 -7.24 -13.73 -10.73
N SER A 86 -8.05 -13.61 -11.78
CA SER A 86 -9.39 -14.19 -11.83
C SER A 86 -9.44 -15.70 -11.57
N PRO A 87 -8.44 -16.53 -11.97
CA PRO A 87 -8.46 -17.95 -11.60
C PRO A 87 -8.46 -18.22 -10.09
N PHE A 88 -7.99 -17.28 -9.26
CA PHE A 88 -7.90 -17.44 -7.81
C PHE A 88 -9.17 -17.02 -7.05
N TYR A 89 -10.04 -16.18 -7.64
CA TYR A 89 -11.18 -15.61 -6.92
C TYR A 89 -12.51 -15.67 -7.66
N ALA A 90 -12.52 -15.87 -8.98
CA ALA A 90 -13.73 -15.77 -9.79
C ALA A 90 -14.69 -16.93 -9.51
N TYR A 91 -14.15 -18.14 -9.27
CA TYR A 91 -14.94 -19.35 -9.11
C TYR A 91 -14.61 -20.08 -7.81
N VAL A 92 -15.65 -20.54 -7.10
CA VAL A 92 -15.53 -21.50 -6.00
C VAL A 92 -16.54 -22.61 -6.24
N ALA A 93 -16.06 -23.85 -6.27
CA ALA A 93 -16.88 -25.01 -6.53
C ALA A 93 -17.98 -25.18 -5.47
N GLY A 94 -19.21 -25.44 -5.91
CA GLY A 94 -20.37 -25.65 -5.04
C GLY A 94 -20.99 -24.39 -4.44
N GLU A 95 -20.51 -23.19 -4.78
CA GLU A 95 -21.08 -21.93 -4.30
C GLU A 95 -22.42 -21.60 -5.00
N GLN A 96 -23.43 -21.18 -4.23
CA GLN A 96 -24.72 -20.78 -4.80
C GLN A 96 -24.60 -19.54 -5.71
N PRO A 97 -25.35 -19.46 -6.84
CA PRO A 97 -25.18 -18.39 -7.83
C PRO A 97 -25.28 -16.96 -7.26
N LEU A 98 -26.25 -16.70 -6.38
CA LEU A 98 -26.43 -15.36 -5.78
C LEU A 98 -25.28 -15.00 -4.83
N VAL A 99 -24.74 -15.98 -4.10
CA VAL A 99 -23.59 -15.80 -3.21
C VAL A 99 -22.34 -15.52 -4.03
N ALA A 100 -22.13 -16.27 -5.11
CA ALA A 100 -21.02 -16.08 -6.04
C ALA A 100 -21.06 -14.67 -6.67
N LEU A 101 -22.24 -14.22 -7.12
CA LEU A 101 -22.40 -12.88 -7.70
C LEU A 101 -22.08 -11.78 -6.67
N ARG A 102 -22.60 -11.88 -5.44
CA ARG A 102 -22.33 -10.91 -4.37
C ARG A 102 -20.85 -10.87 -4.02
N ARG A 103 -20.20 -12.03 -3.91
CA ARG A 103 -18.76 -12.12 -3.66
C ARG A 103 -17.96 -11.50 -4.80
N LEU A 104 -18.29 -11.83 -6.06
CA LEU A 104 -17.58 -11.30 -7.23
C LEU A 104 -17.71 -9.78 -7.32
N ALA A 105 -18.93 -9.25 -7.19
CA ALA A 105 -19.17 -7.80 -7.18
C ALA A 105 -18.34 -7.12 -6.08
N ARG A 106 -18.34 -7.70 -4.88
CA ARG A 106 -17.54 -7.20 -3.76
C ARG A 106 -16.04 -7.25 -4.02
N THR A 107 -15.51 -8.35 -4.56
CA THR A 107 -14.10 -8.49 -4.90
C THR A 107 -13.67 -7.48 -5.97
N LEU A 108 -14.56 -7.16 -6.93
CA LEU A 108 -14.33 -6.13 -7.95
C LEU A 108 -14.40 -4.70 -7.41
N LEU A 109 -15.14 -4.45 -6.33
CA LEU A 109 -15.22 -3.12 -5.69
C LEU A 109 -14.11 -2.91 -4.66
N VAL A 110 -13.70 -3.97 -3.96
CA VAL A 110 -12.70 -3.90 -2.88
C VAL A 110 -11.29 -4.19 -3.39
N GLY A 111 -11.14 -4.96 -4.48
CA GLY A 111 -9.87 -5.48 -4.93
C GLY A 111 -9.54 -6.85 -4.34
N TYR A 112 -9.04 -7.75 -5.19
CA TYR A 112 -8.50 -9.03 -4.75
C TYR A 112 -7.11 -8.85 -4.15
N PHE A 113 -6.90 -9.38 -2.93
CA PHE A 113 -5.60 -9.38 -2.25
C PHE A 113 -4.96 -7.99 -2.26
N HIS A 114 -3.67 -7.85 -2.60
CA HIS A 114 -2.92 -6.58 -2.69
C HIS A 114 -3.48 -5.56 -3.71
N LEU A 115 -4.36 -5.96 -4.63
CA LEU A 115 -4.94 -5.03 -5.62
C LEU A 115 -5.94 -4.05 -4.99
N TRP A 116 -6.32 -4.25 -3.73
CA TRP A 116 -7.12 -3.29 -2.95
C TRP A 116 -6.52 -1.88 -2.97
N TYR A 117 -5.19 -1.78 -3.00
CA TYR A 117 -4.47 -0.51 -3.05
C TYR A 117 -4.84 0.34 -4.29
N LEU A 118 -4.98 -0.29 -5.48
CA LEU A 118 -5.27 0.45 -6.70
C LEU A 118 -6.67 1.07 -6.68
N ILE A 119 -7.68 0.29 -6.27
CA ILE A 119 -9.05 0.79 -6.21
C ILE A 119 -9.22 1.78 -5.05
N ALA A 120 -8.56 1.54 -3.92
CA ALA A 120 -8.49 2.51 -2.82
C ALA A 120 -7.84 3.83 -3.24
N MET A 121 -6.79 3.80 -4.07
CA MET A 121 -6.16 4.99 -4.64
C MET A 121 -7.11 5.75 -5.57
N VAL A 122 -7.92 5.06 -6.37
CA VAL A 122 -8.95 5.71 -7.20
C VAL A 122 -9.96 6.44 -6.32
N TYR A 123 -10.53 5.77 -5.30
CA TYR A 123 -11.49 6.40 -4.40
C TYR A 123 -10.88 7.59 -3.65
N ALA A 124 -9.70 7.42 -3.08
CA ALA A 124 -8.99 8.47 -2.37
C ALA A 124 -8.68 9.68 -3.27
N MET A 125 -8.21 9.45 -4.49
CA MET A 125 -7.94 10.52 -5.47
C MET A 125 -9.21 11.31 -5.82
N LEU A 126 -10.31 10.62 -6.08
CA LEU A 126 -11.58 11.28 -6.45
C LEU A 126 -12.14 12.10 -5.29
N LEU A 127 -12.10 11.57 -4.06
CA LEU A 127 -12.51 12.30 -2.85
C LEU A 127 -11.59 13.50 -2.59
N LEU A 128 -10.27 13.32 -2.71
CA LEU A 128 -9.30 14.40 -2.55
C LEU A 128 -9.54 15.51 -3.59
N ARG A 129 -9.88 15.16 -4.84
CA ARG A 129 -10.29 16.13 -5.86
C ARG A 129 -11.51 16.95 -5.43
N LEU A 130 -12.51 16.35 -4.78
CA LEU A 130 -13.67 17.08 -4.25
C LEU A 130 -13.27 18.02 -3.09
N MET A 131 -12.32 17.61 -2.26
CA MET A 131 -11.85 18.35 -1.09
C MET A 131 -10.76 19.38 -1.39
N ARG A 132 -10.18 19.40 -2.60
CA ARG A 132 -8.98 20.18 -2.96
C ARG A 132 -9.01 21.68 -2.61
N ASN A 133 -10.19 22.29 -2.52
CA ASN A 133 -10.35 23.72 -2.24
C ASN A 133 -10.58 23.99 -0.74
N TRP A 134 -10.59 22.96 0.10
CA TRP A 134 -10.70 23.13 1.54
C TRP A 134 -9.42 23.73 2.10
N SER A 135 -9.56 24.49 3.18
CA SER A 135 -8.41 25.01 3.92
C SER A 135 -7.52 23.87 4.44
N ARG A 136 -6.23 24.16 4.62
CA ARG A 136 -5.25 23.23 5.21
C ARG A 136 -5.78 22.60 6.50
N SER A 137 -6.30 23.40 7.42
CA SER A 137 -6.80 22.90 8.72
C SER A 137 -7.95 21.90 8.55
N ARG A 138 -8.86 22.14 7.59
CA ARG A 138 -9.97 21.20 7.30
C ARG A 138 -9.45 19.90 6.68
N LEU A 139 -8.46 19.98 5.78
CA LEU A 139 -7.84 18.79 5.17
C LEU A 139 -7.08 17.97 6.22
N THR A 140 -6.32 18.63 7.11
CA THR A 140 -5.62 17.97 8.22
C THR A 140 -6.61 17.31 9.17
N LEU A 141 -7.67 18.02 9.59
CA LEU A 141 -8.70 17.46 10.46
C LEU A 141 -9.39 16.26 9.80
N ALA A 142 -9.73 16.34 8.51
CA ALA A 142 -10.33 15.23 7.80
C ALA A 142 -9.40 14.00 7.74
N ALA A 143 -8.11 14.20 7.46
CA ALA A 143 -7.14 13.10 7.44
C ALA A 143 -7.02 12.43 8.82
N LEU A 144 -6.90 13.21 9.89
CA LEU A 144 -6.80 12.70 11.27
C LEU A 144 -8.10 12.01 11.71
N ALA A 145 -9.26 12.60 11.44
CA ALA A 145 -10.55 12.05 11.85
C ALA A 145 -10.87 10.74 11.12
N LEU A 146 -10.64 10.68 9.80
CA LEU A 146 -10.90 9.47 9.01
C LEU A 146 -9.93 8.35 9.37
N PHE A 147 -8.63 8.65 9.49
CA PHE A 147 -7.66 7.62 9.89
C PHE A 147 -7.93 7.14 11.32
N GLY A 148 -8.20 8.06 12.26
CA GLY A 148 -8.57 7.74 13.64
C GLY A 148 -9.82 6.86 13.72
N ALA A 149 -10.85 7.16 12.92
CA ALA A 149 -12.06 6.34 12.86
C ALA A 149 -11.77 4.93 12.32
N GLY A 150 -10.99 4.80 11.25
CA GLY A 150 -10.58 3.49 10.71
C GLY A 150 -9.76 2.67 11.71
N THR A 151 -8.78 3.30 12.34
CA THR A 151 -7.94 2.67 13.38
C THR A 151 -8.78 2.25 14.58
N ALA A 152 -9.72 3.09 15.04
CA ALA A 152 -10.64 2.75 16.12
C ALA A 152 -11.52 1.54 15.76
N LEU A 153 -12.10 1.50 14.55
CA LEU A 153 -12.88 0.35 14.09
C LEU A 153 -12.04 -0.93 14.04
N GLN A 154 -10.78 -0.84 13.58
CA GLN A 154 -9.87 -1.98 13.59
C GLN A 154 -9.55 -2.42 15.02
N TYR A 155 -9.28 -1.51 15.95
CA TYR A 155 -8.98 -1.85 17.34
C TYR A 155 -10.18 -2.44 18.07
N LEU A 156 -11.39 -1.92 17.83
CA LEU A 156 -12.63 -2.54 18.31
C LEU A 156 -12.79 -3.96 17.75
N ASN A 157 -12.48 -4.17 16.46
CA ASN A 157 -12.49 -5.50 15.88
C ASN A 157 -11.45 -6.43 16.51
N TYR A 158 -10.23 -5.92 16.67
CA TYR A 158 -9.05 -6.67 17.07
C TYR A 158 -9.06 -7.04 18.55
N TYR A 159 -9.32 -6.08 19.44
CA TYR A 159 -9.37 -6.30 20.89
C TYR A 159 -10.77 -6.70 21.38
N GLY A 160 -11.83 -6.28 20.68
CA GLY A 160 -13.22 -6.58 21.04
C GLY A 160 -13.80 -7.83 20.36
N ASN A 161 -13.02 -8.55 19.55
CA ASN A 161 -13.42 -9.80 18.88
C ASN A 161 -14.70 -9.70 18.01
N LEU A 162 -14.95 -8.54 17.38
CA LEU A 162 -16.19 -8.26 16.65
C LEU A 162 -16.32 -8.95 15.27
N ASN A 163 -15.25 -9.58 14.77
CA ASN A 163 -15.20 -10.26 13.45
C ASN A 163 -15.63 -9.37 12.27
N LEU A 164 -15.35 -8.07 12.34
CA LEU A 164 -15.62 -7.11 11.27
C LEU A 164 -14.77 -7.44 10.03
N PRO A 165 -15.37 -7.45 8.82
CA PRO A 165 -14.61 -7.57 7.59
C PRO A 165 -13.59 -6.44 7.41
N VAL A 166 -12.37 -6.79 7.01
CA VAL A 166 -11.24 -5.87 6.83
C VAL A 166 -11.57 -4.65 5.96
N TRP A 167 -12.38 -4.81 4.91
CA TRP A 167 -12.73 -3.70 4.00
C TRP A 167 -13.54 -2.58 4.68
N LEU A 168 -14.11 -2.81 5.86
CA LEU A 168 -14.88 -1.79 6.58
C LEU A 168 -13.99 -0.67 7.12
N TYR A 169 -12.75 -1.00 7.49
CA TYR A 169 -11.78 -0.04 8.03
C TYR A 169 -10.56 0.14 7.11
N ARG A 170 -10.10 -0.91 6.42
CA ARG A 170 -8.97 -0.82 5.48
C ARG A 170 -9.47 -0.61 4.05
N ASN A 171 -9.68 0.65 3.68
CA ASN A 171 -10.19 1.04 2.37
C ASN A 171 -9.70 2.44 1.92
N GLY A 172 -10.16 2.88 0.74
CA GLY A 172 -9.78 4.19 0.19
C GLY A 172 -10.20 5.40 1.03
N ILE A 173 -11.20 5.29 1.89
CA ILE A 173 -11.71 6.40 2.71
C ILE A 173 -10.93 6.51 4.03
N PHE A 174 -10.82 5.42 4.77
CA PHE A 174 -10.22 5.43 6.11
C PHE A 174 -8.70 5.21 6.09
N PHE A 175 -8.15 4.66 5.00
CA PHE A 175 -6.71 4.43 4.85
C PHE A 175 -6.11 5.27 3.72
N GLY A 176 -6.60 5.10 2.49
CA GLY A 176 -6.00 5.73 1.31
C GLY A 176 -6.07 7.27 1.35
N LEU A 177 -7.25 7.82 1.63
CA LEU A 177 -7.51 9.26 1.61
C LEU A 177 -6.70 10.03 2.65
N PRO A 178 -6.59 9.62 3.93
CA PRO A 178 -5.74 10.29 4.92
C PRO A 178 -4.28 10.44 4.47
N PHE A 179 -3.68 9.37 3.95
CA PHE A 179 -2.29 9.41 3.50
C PHE A 179 -2.11 10.19 2.20
N MET A 180 -3.06 10.12 1.26
CA MET A 180 -3.03 10.97 0.07
C MET A 180 -3.23 12.46 0.42
N LEU A 181 -4.08 12.78 1.40
CA LEU A 181 -4.24 14.14 1.92
C LEU A 181 -2.94 14.64 2.54
N ALA A 182 -2.24 13.81 3.33
CA ALA A 182 -0.93 14.15 3.87
C ALA A 182 0.07 14.48 2.74
N GLY A 183 0.13 13.65 1.70
CA GLY A 183 0.95 13.91 0.51
C GLY A 183 0.61 15.24 -0.19
N TYR A 184 -0.69 15.48 -0.41
CA TYR A 184 -1.20 16.70 -1.02
C TYR A 184 -0.83 17.94 -0.19
N LEU A 185 -0.97 17.87 1.12
CA LEU A 185 -0.59 18.93 2.05
C LEU A 185 0.93 19.19 2.02
N ILE A 186 1.77 18.14 1.99
CA ILE A 186 3.23 18.28 1.87
C ILE A 186 3.60 19.04 0.59
N ARG A 187 2.91 18.79 -0.52
CA ARG A 187 3.20 19.45 -1.81
C ARG A 187 2.71 20.90 -1.87
N THR A 188 1.56 21.18 -1.28
CA THR A 188 0.90 22.50 -1.35
C THR A 188 1.35 23.45 -0.25
N ASP A 189 1.99 22.95 0.79
CA ASP A 189 2.59 23.78 1.83
C ASP A 189 3.76 24.60 1.28
N LYS A 190 3.65 25.92 1.41
CA LYS A 190 4.72 26.86 1.06
C LYS A 190 5.84 26.85 2.11
N ASN A 191 5.53 26.46 3.34
CA ASN A 191 6.48 26.42 4.44
C ASN A 191 7.07 25.02 4.57
N ARG A 192 8.39 24.90 4.41
CA ARG A 192 9.07 23.65 4.69
C ARG A 192 9.42 23.59 6.17
N TYR A 193 8.95 22.53 6.85
CA TYR A 193 9.41 22.22 8.20
C TYR A 193 10.95 22.04 8.22
N PRO A 194 11.65 22.36 9.32
CA PRO A 194 13.06 22.02 9.50
C PRO A 194 13.31 20.51 9.40
N ALA A 195 14.46 20.11 8.84
CA ALA A 195 14.82 18.69 8.71
C ALA A 195 14.92 17.98 10.06
N THR A 196 15.40 18.69 11.09
CA THR A 196 15.51 18.21 12.47
C THR A 196 14.15 17.86 13.07
N GLN A 197 13.12 18.71 12.87
CA GLN A 197 11.76 18.45 13.35
C GLN A 197 11.13 17.24 12.64
N VAL A 198 11.32 17.13 11.33
CA VAL A 198 10.83 15.96 10.57
C VAL A 198 11.58 14.68 10.99
N GLY A 199 12.89 14.77 11.23
CA GLY A 199 13.70 13.66 11.74
C GLY A 199 13.23 13.20 13.12
N LEU A 200 12.97 14.14 14.04
CA LEU A 200 12.43 13.83 15.36
C LEU A 200 11.05 13.17 15.27
N ALA A 201 10.16 13.70 14.43
CA ALA A 201 8.84 13.11 14.19
C ALA A 201 8.94 11.69 13.62
N LEU A 202 9.91 11.43 12.75
CA LEU A 202 10.17 10.08 12.23
C LEU A 202 10.68 9.13 13.33
N ILE A 203 11.64 9.57 14.15
CA ILE A 203 12.17 8.74 15.23
C ILE A 203 11.05 8.38 16.21
N VAL A 204 10.31 9.38 16.69
CA VAL A 204 9.18 9.18 17.60
C VAL A 204 8.13 8.28 16.95
N GLY A 205 7.77 8.54 15.68
CA GLY A 205 6.79 7.74 14.94
C GLY A 205 7.21 6.28 14.76
N LEU A 206 8.48 6.02 14.45
CA LEU A 206 9.01 4.65 14.33
C LEU A 206 9.03 3.94 15.68
N SER A 207 9.48 4.63 16.74
CA SER A 207 9.44 4.08 18.10
C SER A 207 8.02 3.73 18.53
N MET A 208 7.04 4.61 18.25
CA MET A 208 5.63 4.34 18.53
C MET A 208 5.08 3.19 17.67
N LEU A 209 5.43 3.10 16.38
CA LEU A 209 5.01 2.00 15.53
C LEU A 209 5.49 0.64 16.05
N LEU A 210 6.76 0.56 16.45
CA LEU A 210 7.31 -0.66 17.03
C LEU A 210 6.66 -0.96 18.38
N ALA A 211 6.44 0.05 19.22
CA ALA A 211 5.75 -0.14 20.51
C ALA A 211 4.31 -0.62 20.32
N GLU A 212 3.53 0.00 19.42
CA GLU A 212 2.17 -0.43 19.12
C GLU A 212 2.13 -1.85 18.55
N SER A 213 3.13 -2.24 17.74
CA SER A 213 3.26 -3.61 17.23
C SER A 213 3.55 -4.62 18.34
N VAL A 214 4.41 -4.30 19.31
CA VAL A 214 4.65 -5.18 20.47
C VAL A 214 3.39 -5.30 21.34
N LEU A 215 2.71 -4.18 21.59
CA LEU A 215 1.47 -4.16 22.37
C LEU A 215 0.37 -4.96 21.67
N SER A 216 0.23 -4.83 20.34
CA SER A 216 -0.74 -5.61 19.57
C SER A 216 -0.46 -7.10 19.63
N ASN A 217 0.81 -7.53 19.60
CA ASN A 217 1.16 -8.93 19.79
C ASN A 217 0.79 -9.47 21.17
N THR A 218 0.96 -8.63 22.19
CA THR A 218 0.84 -9.04 23.60
C THR A 218 -0.61 -9.12 24.06
N TYR A 219 -1.42 -8.15 23.65
CA TYR A 219 -2.82 -8.00 24.11
C TYR A 219 -3.84 -8.28 23.03
N GLY A 220 -3.39 -8.51 21.80
CA GLY A 220 -4.25 -8.70 20.64
C GLY A 220 -4.83 -10.08 20.50
N ARG A 221 -5.75 -10.20 19.55
CA ARG A 221 -6.33 -11.48 19.18
C ARG A 221 -5.32 -12.32 18.39
N VAL A 222 -5.02 -13.51 18.92
CA VAL A 222 -4.13 -14.49 18.29
C VAL A 222 -4.61 -14.82 16.88
N GLY A 223 -3.68 -14.87 15.92
CA GLY A 223 -3.95 -15.23 14.53
C GLY A 223 -4.51 -14.11 13.66
N HIS A 224 -4.66 -12.89 14.18
CA HIS A 224 -5.07 -11.71 13.42
C HIS A 224 -3.93 -10.68 13.37
N GLY A 225 -3.72 -10.08 12.19
CA GLY A 225 -2.75 -9.00 11.99
C GLY A 225 -3.38 -7.61 12.16
N VAL A 226 -2.53 -6.60 12.30
CA VAL A 226 -2.93 -5.19 12.43
C VAL A 226 -2.40 -4.42 11.22
N ASP A 227 -3.30 -3.82 10.45
CA ASP A 227 -2.94 -3.06 9.25
C ASP A 227 -2.79 -1.56 9.53
N MET A 228 -3.62 -1.03 10.44
CA MET A 228 -3.73 0.39 10.76
C MET A 228 -3.18 0.69 12.17
N TYR A 229 -1.90 0.99 12.29
CA TYR A 229 -1.31 1.51 13.53
C TYR A 229 -1.48 3.03 13.60
N LEU A 230 -1.82 3.56 14.78
CA LEU A 230 -2.10 4.99 14.92
C LEU A 230 -0.88 5.83 14.57
N SER A 231 0.32 5.38 14.95
CA SER A 231 1.60 6.04 14.63
C SER A 231 1.81 6.27 13.13
N LEU A 232 1.24 5.45 12.23
CA LEU A 232 1.47 5.57 10.79
C LEU A 232 1.09 6.95 10.24
N ILE A 233 0.10 7.63 10.83
CA ILE A 233 -0.33 8.97 10.43
C ILE A 233 0.77 10.02 10.62
N VAL A 234 1.75 9.76 11.48
CA VAL A 234 2.94 10.59 11.69
C VAL A 234 4.13 10.00 10.91
N THR A 235 4.38 8.70 11.08
CA THR A 235 5.56 8.02 10.55
C THR A 235 5.64 8.10 9.03
N ALA A 236 4.56 7.78 8.31
CA ALA A 236 4.59 7.73 6.86
C ALA A 236 4.77 9.11 6.20
N PRO A 237 4.03 10.17 6.61
CA PRO A 237 4.31 11.52 6.14
C PRO A 237 5.72 12.01 6.49
N ALA A 238 6.23 11.74 7.69
CA ALA A 238 7.58 12.15 8.09
C ALA A 238 8.66 11.48 7.23
N THR A 239 8.54 10.17 6.96
CA THR A 239 9.44 9.46 6.03
C THR A 239 9.39 10.08 4.64
N ALA A 240 8.19 10.28 4.08
CA ALA A 240 8.04 10.87 2.76
C ALA A 240 8.65 12.28 2.68
N MET A 241 8.44 13.12 3.70
CA MET A 241 9.00 14.47 3.78
C MET A 241 10.53 14.46 3.77
N LEU A 242 11.19 13.54 4.47
CA LEU A 242 12.66 13.42 4.41
C LEU A 242 13.13 12.99 3.02
N LEU A 243 12.51 11.95 2.45
CA LEU A 243 12.89 11.43 1.12
C LEU A 243 12.70 12.49 0.02
N LEU A 244 11.64 13.30 0.11
CA LEU A 244 11.33 14.36 -0.85
C LEU A 244 12.23 15.59 -0.74
N ARG A 245 13.07 15.71 0.30
CA ARG A 245 14.09 16.78 0.39
C ARG A 245 15.22 16.58 -0.59
N PHE A 246 15.52 15.33 -0.93
CA PHE A 246 16.61 15.01 -1.85
C PHE A 246 16.20 15.31 -3.28
N SER A 247 17.01 16.09 -3.99
CA SER A 247 16.75 16.56 -5.34
C SER A 247 17.40 15.69 -6.43
N ASN A 248 17.89 14.49 -6.09
CA ASN A 248 18.53 13.62 -7.08
C ASN A 248 17.48 13.14 -8.09
N THR A 249 17.69 13.51 -9.35
CA THR A 249 16.76 13.18 -10.41
C THR A 249 17.29 12.18 -11.41
N THR A 250 16.38 11.44 -12.05
CA THR A 250 16.67 10.54 -13.16
C THR A 250 15.65 10.72 -14.29
N ASN A 251 16.06 10.39 -15.52
CA ASN A 251 15.16 10.29 -16.68
C ASN A 251 14.65 8.86 -16.90
N SER A 252 15.21 7.88 -16.18
CA SER A 252 14.84 6.48 -16.27
C SER A 252 13.56 6.19 -15.49
N ASP A 253 12.64 5.42 -16.09
CA ASP A 253 11.44 4.91 -15.43
C ASP A 253 11.61 3.48 -14.89
N HIS A 254 12.80 2.88 -15.05
CA HIS A 254 13.06 1.48 -14.75
C HIS A 254 12.74 1.12 -13.30
N LEU A 255 13.20 1.91 -12.32
CA LEU A 255 12.97 1.62 -10.90
C LEU A 255 11.50 1.75 -10.50
N SER A 256 10.81 2.76 -11.03
CA SER A 256 9.38 2.93 -10.79
C SER A 256 8.57 1.77 -11.39
N LYS A 257 8.92 1.31 -12.59
CA LYS A 257 8.28 0.15 -13.21
C LYS A 257 8.68 -1.16 -12.52
N LEU A 258 9.89 -1.27 -12.01
CA LEU A 258 10.35 -2.42 -11.22
C LEU A 258 9.54 -2.53 -9.93
N SER A 259 9.38 -1.43 -9.20
CA SER A 259 8.53 -1.38 -8.01
C SER A 259 7.10 -1.83 -8.32
N GLY A 260 6.48 -1.27 -9.36
CA GLY A 260 5.14 -1.69 -9.81
C GLY A 260 5.11 -3.17 -10.21
N GLY A 261 6.10 -3.65 -10.96
CA GLY A 261 6.20 -5.03 -11.42
C GLY A 261 6.28 -6.02 -10.27
N VAL A 262 7.21 -5.81 -9.33
CA VAL A 262 7.33 -6.61 -8.11
C VAL A 262 6.02 -6.55 -7.32
N TYR A 263 5.48 -5.34 -7.10
CA TYR A 263 4.21 -5.18 -6.37
C TYR A 263 3.07 -5.96 -7.03
N PHE A 264 2.91 -5.94 -8.34
CA PHE A 264 1.76 -6.59 -8.96
C PHE A 264 1.91 -8.10 -9.12
N ILE A 265 3.11 -8.61 -9.46
CA ILE A 265 3.30 -10.01 -9.83
C ILE A 265 3.63 -10.93 -8.64
N HIS A 266 4.03 -10.39 -7.48
CA HIS A 266 4.54 -11.24 -6.39
C HIS A 266 3.58 -12.33 -5.90
N PRO A 267 2.24 -12.15 -5.80
CA PRO A 267 1.38 -13.25 -5.36
C PRO A 267 1.35 -14.40 -6.35
N LEU A 268 1.47 -14.11 -7.66
CA LEU A 268 1.59 -15.14 -8.69
C LEU A 268 2.91 -15.90 -8.55
N MET A 269 4.02 -15.19 -8.30
CA MET A 269 5.32 -15.82 -8.08
C MET A 269 5.34 -16.64 -6.78
N MET A 270 4.73 -16.17 -5.70
CA MET A 270 4.54 -16.95 -4.47
C MET A 270 3.74 -18.23 -4.73
N SER A 271 2.63 -18.12 -5.46
CA SER A 271 1.80 -19.28 -5.84
C SER A 271 2.59 -20.30 -6.66
N LEU A 272 3.47 -19.84 -7.55
CA LEU A 272 4.38 -20.68 -8.32
C LEU A 272 5.39 -21.41 -7.42
N VAL A 273 5.97 -20.71 -6.45
CA VAL A 273 6.87 -21.32 -5.46
C VAL A 273 6.13 -22.41 -4.69
N PHE A 274 4.93 -22.14 -4.16
CA PHE A 274 4.11 -23.12 -3.45
C PHE A 274 3.76 -24.34 -4.32
N TYR A 275 3.44 -24.11 -5.59
CA TYR A 275 3.12 -25.19 -6.53
C TYR A 275 4.30 -26.15 -6.73
N PHE A 276 5.52 -25.62 -6.91
CA PHE A 276 6.70 -26.45 -7.14
C PHE A 276 7.32 -27.03 -5.87
N SER A 277 7.21 -26.36 -4.72
CA SER A 277 7.76 -26.84 -3.46
C SER A 277 7.00 -28.04 -2.88
N LYS A 278 5.77 -28.31 -3.35
CA LYS A 278 4.83 -29.35 -2.89
C LYS A 278 4.40 -29.25 -1.41
N THR A 279 5.16 -28.51 -0.61
CA THR A 279 4.98 -28.23 0.82
C THR A 279 5.22 -26.75 1.07
N ALA A 280 4.79 -26.22 2.21
CA ALA A 280 5.05 -24.83 2.56
C ALA A 280 6.57 -24.63 2.77
N PRO A 281 7.26 -23.84 1.94
CA PRO A 281 8.68 -23.57 2.13
C PRO A 281 8.89 -22.69 3.38
N PRO A 282 10.08 -22.71 3.98
CA PRO A 282 10.47 -21.73 5.00
C PRO A 282 10.21 -20.29 4.52
N SER A 283 9.79 -19.39 5.41
CA SER A 283 9.32 -18.04 5.03
C SER A 283 10.39 -17.21 4.30
N TRP A 284 11.65 -17.37 4.70
CA TRP A 284 12.78 -16.70 4.09
C TRP A 284 13.10 -17.26 2.69
N VAL A 285 12.89 -18.56 2.47
CA VAL A 285 12.99 -19.18 1.14
C VAL A 285 11.89 -18.62 0.25
N LEU A 286 10.65 -18.59 0.75
CA LEU A 286 9.51 -18.02 0.01
C LEU A 286 9.79 -16.57 -0.40
N PHE A 287 10.30 -15.75 0.52
CA PHE A 287 10.69 -14.37 0.24
C PHE A 287 11.75 -14.26 -0.85
N LEU A 288 12.87 -14.98 -0.71
CA LEU A 288 13.99 -14.90 -1.65
C LEU A 288 13.62 -15.43 -3.04
N SER A 289 12.96 -16.60 -3.10
CA SER A 289 12.51 -17.20 -4.36
C SER A 289 11.48 -16.31 -5.05
N THR A 290 10.50 -15.78 -4.33
CA THR A 290 9.50 -14.85 -4.88
C THR A 290 10.19 -13.60 -5.43
N THR A 291 11.10 -13.01 -4.66
CA THR A 291 11.88 -11.84 -5.07
C THR A 291 12.61 -12.09 -6.38
N LEU A 292 13.38 -13.18 -6.46
CA LEU A 292 14.16 -13.53 -7.64
C LEU A 292 13.25 -13.75 -8.85
N LEU A 293 12.15 -14.48 -8.68
CA LEU A 293 11.18 -14.71 -9.74
C LEU A 293 10.51 -13.41 -10.21
N CYS A 294 10.19 -12.48 -9.31
CA CYS A 294 9.71 -11.16 -9.69
C CYS A 294 10.73 -10.37 -10.51
N LEU A 295 12.03 -10.44 -10.15
CA LEU A 295 13.09 -9.78 -10.92
C LEU A 295 13.24 -10.38 -12.32
N VAL A 296 13.14 -11.70 -12.46
CA VAL A 296 13.14 -12.38 -13.76
C VAL A 296 11.91 -12.02 -14.59
N ALA A 297 10.72 -12.06 -13.99
CA ALA A 297 9.46 -11.74 -14.66
C ALA A 297 9.33 -10.25 -15.01
N PHE A 298 10.07 -9.37 -14.33
CA PHE A 298 10.09 -7.95 -14.64
C PHE A 298 10.59 -7.66 -16.05
N PHE A 299 11.60 -8.37 -16.56
CA PHE A 299 12.14 -8.11 -17.90
C PHE A 299 11.07 -8.18 -19.01
N PRO A 300 10.34 -9.28 -19.20
CA PRO A 300 9.29 -9.34 -20.21
C PRO A 300 8.18 -8.30 -19.93
N LEU A 301 7.73 -8.16 -18.69
CA LEU A 301 6.71 -7.17 -18.33
C LEU A 301 7.13 -5.74 -18.68
N TYR A 302 8.40 -5.40 -18.47
CA TYR A 302 8.95 -4.09 -18.79
C TYR A 302 8.88 -3.82 -20.30
N PHE A 303 9.26 -4.78 -21.15
CA PHE A 303 9.14 -4.64 -22.60
C PHE A 303 7.69 -4.54 -23.07
N LEU A 304 6.78 -5.35 -22.49
CA LEU A 304 5.35 -5.23 -22.78
C LEU A 304 4.79 -3.86 -22.35
N SER A 305 5.24 -3.32 -21.21
CA SER A 305 4.80 -2.02 -20.70
C SER A 305 5.16 -0.86 -21.62
N LYS A 306 6.24 -0.98 -22.41
CA LYS A 306 6.60 0.04 -23.42
C LYS A 306 5.54 0.14 -24.53
N ARG A 307 4.84 -0.96 -24.84
CA ARG A 307 3.76 -0.99 -25.84
C ARG A 307 2.40 -0.72 -25.21
N ARG A 308 2.18 -1.17 -23.97
CA ARG A 308 0.90 -1.10 -23.25
C ARG A 308 1.12 -0.60 -21.83
N SER A 309 0.91 0.70 -21.60
CA SER A 309 1.15 1.37 -20.32
C SER A 309 0.21 0.98 -19.17
N PHE A 310 -0.73 0.06 -19.40
CA PHE A 310 -1.64 -0.48 -18.39
C PHE A 310 -1.13 -1.78 -17.75
N ILE A 311 0.08 -2.24 -18.09
CA ILE A 311 0.68 -3.45 -17.51
C ILE A 311 1.52 -3.11 -16.27
N LEU A 312 2.27 -2.00 -16.32
CA LEU A 312 3.15 -1.47 -15.25
C LEU A 312 3.03 0.05 -15.11
#